data_AF-M0FB64-F1
#
_entry.id   AF-M0FB64-F1
#
_cell.length_a   1.000
_cell.length_b   1.000
_cell.length_c   1.000
_cell.angle_alpha   90.00
_cell.angle_beta   90.00
_cell.angle_gamma   90.00
#
_symmetry.space_group_name_H-M   'P 1'
#
loop_
_entity.id
_entity.type
_entity.pdbx_description
1 polymer ?
#
loop_
_entity_poly.entity_id
_entity_poly.type
_entity_poly.pdbx_seq_one_letter_code
_entity_poly.pdbx_strand_id
1 'polypeptide(L)'
;MAATHADEGSEPIRAARSALRVERRRVVDEREAFRAFRGRVSSIPDESACADPADSAGIGGPGGTRAPGGARGGFGGATDGGVGLGGPATPSGSRLVAVRDAYRSTVMSVPHYEAEYDDTYERSLAEEFGPELAYALTRTNCFREEYKRSLLSAVETAVQKREAFLDALKSEVESVERARSRLDPVREEIAAIDEELGGDGEREAGRDDGDGATADFGALDACRTRTETLREDCDRIAARRQRVLADHERRLALSEDLDLPAYCYQDLDVTYPVLAAVGAVGDRLDTLRRRIEREMGRAR
;
A
#
# COMPACT_ATOMS: atom_id res chain seq x y z
N MET A 1 34.00 -16.99 11.45
CA MET A 1 32.76 -17.48 10.82
C MET A 1 31.49 -17.28 11.67
N ALA A 2 31.56 -16.65 12.86
CA ALA A 2 30.36 -16.34 13.66
C ALA A 2 29.58 -15.08 13.18
N ALA A 3 30.26 -14.17 12.48
CA ALA A 3 29.64 -12.94 11.95
C ALA A 3 28.63 -13.20 10.82
N THR A 4 28.75 -14.31 10.09
CA THR A 4 27.85 -14.68 8.99
C THR A 4 26.48 -15.16 9.49
N HIS A 5 26.43 -15.97 10.55
CA HIS A 5 25.16 -16.52 11.07
C HIS A 5 24.31 -15.51 11.86
N ALA A 6 24.91 -14.47 12.44
CA ALA A 6 24.16 -13.38 13.07
C ALA A 6 23.43 -12.48 12.04
N ASP A 7 23.99 -12.36 10.84
CA ASP A 7 23.42 -11.56 9.76
C ASP A 7 22.32 -12.33 8.99
N GLU A 8 22.48 -13.64 8.79
CA GLU A 8 21.49 -14.52 8.11
C GLU A 8 20.09 -14.46 8.74
N GLY A 9 19.98 -14.42 10.07
CA GLY A 9 18.67 -14.32 10.74
C GLY A 9 18.02 -12.93 10.60
N SER A 10 18.82 -11.89 10.41
CA SER A 10 18.38 -10.49 10.33
C SER A 10 18.02 -10.07 8.91
N GLU A 11 18.58 -10.75 7.92
CA GLU A 11 18.41 -10.47 6.50
C GLU A 11 16.94 -10.54 6.04
N PRO A 12 16.12 -11.57 6.39
CA PRO A 12 14.72 -11.62 5.98
C PRO A 12 13.92 -10.41 6.48
N ILE A 13 14.15 -9.98 7.72
CA ILE A 13 13.46 -8.81 8.29
C ILE A 13 13.92 -7.53 7.58
N ARG A 14 15.21 -7.40 7.26
CA ARG A 14 15.74 -6.26 6.52
C ARG A 14 15.15 -6.18 5.11
N ALA A 15 15.11 -7.31 4.41
CA ALA A 15 14.51 -7.43 3.08
C ALA A 15 13.02 -7.08 3.11
N ALA A 16 12.27 -7.61 4.08
CA ALA A 16 10.85 -7.32 4.27
C ALA A 16 10.58 -5.82 4.43
N ARG A 17 11.39 -5.13 5.24
CA ARG A 17 11.25 -3.68 5.46
C ARG A 17 11.52 -2.89 4.17
N SER A 18 12.50 -3.30 3.39
CA SER A 18 12.80 -2.68 2.10
C SER A 18 11.65 -2.86 1.11
N ALA A 19 11.11 -4.07 1.00
CA ALA A 19 9.96 -4.38 0.15
C ALA A 19 8.72 -3.55 0.54
N LEU A 20 8.35 -3.54 1.83
CA LEU A 20 7.22 -2.75 2.32
C LEU A 20 7.40 -1.24 2.09
N ARG A 21 8.63 -0.72 2.13
CA ARG A 21 8.91 0.69 1.85
C ARG A 21 8.66 1.03 0.39
N VAL A 22 9.09 0.16 -0.53
CA VAL A 22 8.84 0.32 -1.97
C VAL A 22 7.34 0.25 -2.22
N GLU A 23 6.68 -0.78 -1.72
CA GLU A 23 5.26 -1.00 -1.96
C GLU A 23 4.40 0.15 -1.40
N ARG A 24 4.67 0.58 -0.17
CA ARG A 24 3.98 1.75 0.40
C ARG A 24 4.14 3.01 -0.46
N ARG A 25 5.33 3.22 -1.04
CA ARG A 25 5.57 4.38 -1.91
C ARG A 25 4.74 4.27 -3.19
N ARG A 26 4.74 3.10 -3.83
CA ARG A 26 3.95 2.82 -5.03
C ARG A 26 2.47 3.12 -4.80
N VAL A 27 1.90 2.56 -3.73
CA VAL A 27 0.47 2.73 -3.42
C VAL A 27 0.12 4.19 -3.07
N VAL A 28 1.01 4.91 -2.39
CA VAL A 28 0.81 6.35 -2.13
C VAL A 28 0.79 7.13 -3.44
N ASP A 29 1.77 6.89 -4.33
CA ASP A 29 1.87 7.57 -5.61
C ASP A 29 0.64 7.29 -6.48
N GLU A 30 0.16 6.03 -6.51
CA GLU A 30 -1.09 5.67 -7.17
C GLU A 30 -2.31 6.36 -6.57
N ARG A 31 -2.47 6.35 -5.24
CA ARG A 31 -3.61 7.03 -4.58
C ARG A 31 -3.66 8.51 -4.95
N GLU A 32 -2.52 9.21 -4.93
CA GLU A 32 -2.46 10.61 -5.33
C GLU A 32 -2.77 10.79 -6.82
N ALA A 33 -2.34 9.86 -7.69
CA ALA A 33 -2.69 9.88 -9.10
C ALA A 33 -4.20 9.70 -9.35
N PHE A 34 -4.87 8.81 -8.61
CA PHE A 34 -6.33 8.65 -8.68
C PHE A 34 -7.08 9.86 -8.12
N ARG A 35 -6.59 10.50 -7.04
CA ARG A 35 -7.16 11.76 -6.54
C ARG A 35 -6.99 12.90 -7.54
N ALA A 36 -5.82 13.02 -8.18
CA ALA A 36 -5.58 13.98 -9.25
C ALA A 36 -6.49 13.71 -10.46
N PHE A 37 -6.66 12.44 -10.84
CA PHE A 37 -7.58 12.02 -11.89
C PHE A 37 -9.02 12.44 -11.57
N ARG A 38 -9.50 12.15 -10.36
CA ARG A 38 -10.83 12.56 -9.88
C ARG A 38 -11.04 14.06 -10.01
N GLY A 39 -10.05 14.85 -9.58
CA GLY A 39 -10.08 16.32 -9.69
C GLY A 39 -10.23 16.79 -11.14
N ARG A 40 -9.46 16.20 -12.06
CA ARG A 40 -9.54 16.52 -13.49
C ARG A 40 -10.89 16.12 -14.10
N VAL A 41 -11.38 14.90 -13.84
CA VAL A 41 -12.69 14.44 -14.35
C VAL A 41 -13.84 15.29 -13.82
N SER A 42 -13.76 15.72 -12.56
CA SER A 42 -14.79 16.58 -11.96
C SER A 42 -14.92 17.93 -12.69
N SER A 43 -13.80 18.47 -13.19
CA SER A 43 -13.74 19.74 -13.94
C SER A 43 -14.24 19.65 -15.39
N ILE A 44 -14.37 18.44 -15.96
CA ILE A 44 -14.85 18.26 -17.34
C ILE A 44 -16.38 18.46 -17.38
N PRO A 45 -16.90 19.39 -18.21
CA PRO A 45 -18.34 19.61 -18.31
C PRO A 45 -19.06 18.41 -18.94
N ASP A 46 -20.17 18.00 -18.33
CA ASP A 46 -21.05 16.95 -18.85
C ASP A 46 -22.05 17.49 -19.90
N GLU A 47 -22.61 16.59 -20.72
CA GLU A 47 -23.55 16.94 -21.80
C GLU A 47 -24.84 17.62 -21.33
N SER A 48 -25.22 17.49 -20.06
CA SER A 48 -26.39 18.15 -19.49
C SER A 48 -26.23 19.68 -19.38
N ALA A 49 -25.00 20.21 -19.50
CA ALA A 49 -24.73 21.65 -19.44
C ALA A 49 -25.10 22.43 -20.72
N CYS A 50 -25.53 21.76 -21.80
CA CYS A 50 -26.12 22.39 -22.99
C CYS A 50 -27.64 22.19 -23.02
N ALA A 51 -28.32 22.62 -21.97
CA ALA A 51 -29.75 22.89 -22.01
C ALA A 51 -29.98 24.30 -21.46
N ASP A 52 -29.58 25.32 -22.23
CA ASP A 52 -30.01 26.68 -21.94
C ASP A 52 -31.52 26.83 -22.22
N PRO A 53 -32.24 27.62 -21.42
CA PRO A 53 -33.68 27.83 -21.55
C PRO A 53 -33.93 28.83 -22.67
N ALA A 54 -34.25 28.36 -23.87
CA ALA A 54 -34.68 29.22 -24.96
C ALA A 54 -36.16 28.96 -25.31
N ASP A 55 -36.91 30.07 -25.28
CA ASP A 55 -38.21 30.31 -25.94
C ASP A 55 -39.49 29.71 -25.35
N SER A 56 -39.99 30.37 -24.30
CA SER A 56 -41.43 30.61 -24.16
C SER A 56 -41.77 32.04 -24.63
N ALA A 57 -41.54 32.32 -25.91
CA ALA A 57 -42.00 33.53 -26.57
C ALA A 57 -43.08 33.19 -27.61
N GLY A 58 -44.33 33.51 -27.27
CA GLY A 58 -45.30 34.04 -28.22
C GLY A 58 -46.07 33.05 -29.10
N ILE A 59 -47.25 32.64 -28.64
CA ILE A 59 -48.41 32.48 -29.53
C ILE A 59 -49.39 33.60 -29.20
N GLY A 60 -49.46 34.60 -30.07
CA GLY A 60 -50.39 35.71 -29.99
C GLY A 60 -51.46 35.65 -31.08
N GLY A 61 -52.70 35.99 -30.69
CA GLY A 61 -53.74 36.55 -31.56
C GLY A 61 -55.19 36.18 -31.15
N PRO A 62 -56.20 37.01 -31.47
CA PRO A 62 -56.29 38.48 -31.26
C PRO A 62 -57.68 38.95 -30.72
N GLY A 63 -57.76 40.18 -30.20
CA GLY A 63 -59.04 40.89 -29.95
C GLY A 63 -58.88 42.10 -29.02
N GLY A 64 -58.77 43.34 -29.53
CA GLY A 64 -59.83 44.39 -29.49
C GLY A 64 -60.05 44.94 -28.06
N THR A 65 -59.76 46.20 -27.68
CA THR A 65 -60.20 47.49 -28.24
C THR A 65 -59.50 48.71 -27.55
N ARG A 66 -59.00 49.67 -28.36
CA ARG A 66 -59.06 51.17 -28.30
C ARG A 66 -59.22 51.88 -26.92
N ALA A 67 -58.24 52.59 -26.33
CA ALA A 67 -57.67 53.97 -26.55
C ALA A 67 -57.94 54.91 -25.31
N PRO A 68 -57.44 56.17 -25.23
CA PRO A 68 -56.06 56.69 -25.34
C PRO A 68 -55.65 57.61 -24.14
N GLY A 69 -54.36 57.99 -24.04
CA GLY A 69 -53.98 59.23 -23.33
C GLY A 69 -52.55 59.35 -22.80
N GLY A 70 -51.80 60.35 -23.26
CA GLY A 70 -50.90 61.13 -22.39
C GLY A 70 -49.38 60.96 -22.52
N ALA A 71 -48.77 61.89 -23.27
CA ALA A 71 -47.55 62.66 -22.93
C ALA A 71 -46.16 61.99 -22.76
N ARG A 72 -45.29 62.31 -23.73
CA ARG A 72 -43.91 62.89 -23.64
C ARG A 72 -42.92 62.40 -22.57
N GLY A 73 -41.78 61.90 -23.07
CA GLY A 73 -40.45 62.50 -22.83
C GLY A 73 -39.43 61.64 -22.06
N GLY A 74 -38.22 61.50 -22.60
CA GLY A 74 -37.04 61.09 -21.83
C GLY A 74 -35.98 60.32 -22.62
N PHE A 75 -34.80 60.90 -22.74
CA PHE A 75 -33.60 60.41 -23.43
C PHE A 75 -32.94 59.20 -22.73
N GLY A 76 -32.17 58.41 -23.52
CA GLY A 76 -30.92 57.82 -23.04
C GLY A 76 -30.69 56.36 -23.39
N GLY A 77 -29.53 56.08 -24.02
CA GLY A 77 -28.85 54.78 -23.90
C GLY A 77 -28.61 54.04 -25.20
N ALA A 78 -27.42 54.23 -25.77
CA ALA A 78 -26.87 53.39 -26.82
C ALA A 78 -26.75 51.93 -26.34
N THR A 79 -27.38 51.00 -27.05
CA THR A 79 -27.15 49.56 -26.87
C THR A 79 -25.90 49.17 -27.64
N ASP A 80 -24.81 49.01 -26.90
CA ASP A 80 -23.59 48.34 -27.37
C ASP A 80 -23.93 46.89 -27.72
N GLY A 81 -23.57 46.49 -28.93
CA GLY A 81 -23.75 45.14 -29.45
C GLY A 81 -22.75 44.20 -28.79
N GLY A 82 -23.05 43.77 -27.56
CA GLY A 82 -22.36 42.67 -26.91
C GLY A 82 -22.72 41.35 -27.59
N VAL A 83 -21.96 40.99 -28.61
CA VAL A 83 -21.99 39.65 -29.22
C VAL A 83 -21.61 38.66 -28.11
N GLY A 84 -22.60 37.97 -27.55
CA GLY A 84 -22.37 36.85 -26.65
C GLY A 84 -21.62 35.78 -27.44
N LEU A 85 -20.30 35.70 -27.21
CA LEU A 85 -19.47 34.59 -27.65
C LEU A 85 -19.95 33.37 -26.87
N GLY A 86 -20.94 32.66 -27.42
CA GLY A 86 -21.23 31.28 -27.06
C GLY A 86 -19.91 30.51 -27.19
N GLY A 87 -19.40 30.04 -26.06
CA GLY A 87 -18.19 29.21 -26.03
C GLY A 87 -18.36 28.04 -27.00
N PRO A 88 -17.31 27.65 -27.75
CA PRO A 88 -17.42 26.58 -28.71
C PRO A 88 -17.93 25.33 -27.98
N ALA A 89 -19.10 24.83 -28.39
CA ALA A 89 -19.61 23.55 -27.93
C ALA A 89 -18.56 22.49 -28.28
N THR A 90 -17.73 22.12 -27.32
CA THR A 90 -16.73 21.08 -27.51
C THR A 90 -17.45 19.81 -27.94
N PRO A 91 -17.11 19.25 -29.12
CA PRO A 91 -17.78 18.06 -29.60
C PRO A 91 -17.64 16.96 -28.55
N SER A 92 -18.65 16.13 -28.38
CA SER A 92 -18.69 15.06 -27.38
C SER A 92 -17.45 14.15 -27.37
N GLY A 93 -16.86 13.90 -28.54
CA GLY A 93 -15.58 13.20 -28.68
C GLY A 93 -14.40 13.91 -27.99
N SER A 94 -14.40 15.25 -27.94
CA SER A 94 -13.37 16.05 -27.24
C SER A 94 -13.38 15.82 -25.72
N ARG A 95 -14.52 15.46 -25.13
CA ARG A 95 -14.61 15.23 -23.68
C ARG A 95 -14.13 13.85 -23.27
N LEU A 96 -14.45 12.82 -24.06
CA LEU A 96 -13.87 11.49 -23.86
C LEU A 96 -12.35 11.49 -24.09
N VAL A 97 -11.86 12.28 -25.06
CA VAL A 97 -10.43 12.54 -25.23
C VAL A 97 -9.85 13.22 -23.98
N ALA A 98 -10.51 14.25 -23.43
CA ALA A 98 -10.06 14.90 -22.20
C ALA A 98 -10.00 13.94 -20.99
N VAL A 99 -10.99 13.03 -20.84
CA VAL A 99 -10.97 11.99 -19.79
C VAL A 99 -9.81 11.02 -20.00
N ARG A 100 -9.59 10.57 -21.24
CA ARG A 100 -8.49 9.67 -21.60
C ARG A 100 -7.13 10.31 -21.33
N ASP A 101 -6.94 11.56 -21.75
CA ASP A 101 -5.71 12.29 -21.54
C ASP A 101 -5.47 12.56 -20.05
N ALA A 102 -6.54 12.88 -19.30
CA ALA A 102 -6.47 13.01 -17.85
C ALA A 102 -5.99 11.70 -17.19
N TYR A 103 -6.56 10.55 -17.56
CA TYR A 103 -6.17 9.26 -16.99
C TYR A 103 -4.73 8.90 -17.33
N ARG A 104 -4.33 9.07 -18.61
CA ARG A 104 -2.97 8.77 -19.07
C ARG A 104 -1.92 9.62 -18.38
N SER A 105 -2.18 10.91 -18.23
CA SER A 105 -1.26 11.86 -17.62
C SER A 105 -1.32 11.90 -16.09
N THR A 106 -2.16 11.07 -15.46
CA THR A 106 -2.15 10.87 -14.00
C THR A 106 -1.84 9.42 -13.64
N VAL A 107 -2.77 8.48 -13.88
CA VAL A 107 -2.69 7.09 -13.43
C VAL A 107 -1.61 6.33 -14.21
N MET A 108 -1.61 6.42 -15.55
CA MET A 108 -0.59 5.74 -16.36
C MET A 108 0.76 6.47 -16.39
N SER A 109 0.86 7.64 -15.77
CA SER A 109 2.11 8.42 -15.66
C SER A 109 2.77 8.29 -14.29
N VAL A 110 2.26 7.41 -13.42
CA VAL A 110 2.89 7.10 -12.15
C VAL A 110 4.26 6.46 -12.41
N PRO A 111 5.33 6.81 -11.66
CA PRO A 111 6.70 6.41 -12.01
C PRO A 111 6.95 4.91 -12.21
N HIS A 112 6.20 4.04 -11.52
CA HIS A 112 6.34 2.58 -11.63
C HIS A 112 5.34 1.94 -12.61
N TYR A 113 4.44 2.71 -13.23
CA TYR A 113 3.34 2.13 -14.01
C TYR A 113 3.81 1.30 -15.20
N GLU A 114 4.73 1.85 -16.01
CA GLU A 114 5.26 1.18 -17.20
C GLU A 114 6.08 -0.07 -16.85
N ALA A 115 6.76 -0.08 -15.70
CA ALA A 115 7.57 -1.22 -15.28
C ALA A 115 6.73 -2.36 -14.69
N GLU A 116 5.64 -2.04 -13.98
CA GLU A 116 4.84 -3.04 -13.24
C GLU A 116 3.65 -3.57 -14.03
N TYR A 117 2.97 -2.71 -14.80
CA TYR A 117 1.72 -3.07 -15.49
C TYR A 117 1.90 -3.13 -17.01
N ASP A 118 2.54 -2.11 -17.60
CA ASP A 118 2.68 -1.94 -19.07
C ASP A 118 1.39 -2.20 -19.87
N ASP A 119 0.24 -1.89 -19.25
CA ASP A 119 -1.06 -2.23 -19.82
C ASP A 119 -1.62 -1.16 -20.75
N THR A 120 -2.52 -1.59 -21.63
CA THR A 120 -3.27 -0.65 -22.49
C THR A 120 -4.30 0.13 -21.68
N TYR A 121 -4.65 1.33 -22.16
CA TYR A 121 -5.70 2.17 -21.53
C TYR A 121 -7.03 1.43 -21.29
N GLU A 122 -7.51 0.65 -22.28
CA GLU A 122 -8.77 -0.10 -22.16
C GLU A 122 -8.68 -1.18 -21.08
N ARG A 123 -7.55 -1.89 -21.03
CA ARG A 123 -7.31 -2.93 -20.02
C ARG A 123 -7.24 -2.35 -18.60
N SER A 124 -6.46 -1.29 -18.41
CA SER A 124 -6.33 -0.66 -17.10
C SER A 124 -7.65 -0.08 -16.58
N LEU A 125 -8.49 0.46 -17.46
CA LEU A 125 -9.86 0.86 -17.07
C LEU A 125 -10.72 -0.34 -16.67
N ALA A 126 -10.62 -1.46 -17.38
CA ALA A 126 -11.43 -2.63 -17.10
C ALA A 126 -11.07 -3.28 -15.76
N GLU A 127 -9.78 -3.29 -15.42
CA GLU A 127 -9.28 -3.79 -14.14
C GLU A 127 -9.69 -2.87 -12.98
N GLU A 128 -9.60 -1.55 -13.14
CA GLU A 128 -9.86 -0.59 -12.05
C GLU A 128 -11.35 -0.25 -11.87
N PHE A 129 -12.10 -0.14 -12.97
CA PHE A 129 -13.48 0.37 -12.97
C PHE A 129 -14.51 -0.61 -13.52
N GLY A 130 -14.08 -1.80 -13.94
CA GLY A 130 -14.94 -2.81 -14.54
C GLY A 130 -15.12 -2.67 -16.05
N PRO A 131 -15.49 -3.77 -16.73
CA PRO A 131 -15.57 -3.83 -18.18
C PRO A 131 -16.63 -2.90 -18.78
N GLU A 132 -17.71 -2.60 -18.04
CA GLU A 132 -18.81 -1.73 -18.51
C GLU A 132 -18.34 -0.28 -18.68
N LEU A 133 -17.62 0.25 -17.68
CA LEU A 133 -17.06 1.61 -17.75
C LEU A 133 -15.91 1.69 -18.77
N ALA A 134 -15.08 0.65 -18.86
CA ALA A 134 -14.04 0.56 -19.88
C ALA A 134 -14.64 0.62 -21.30
N TYR A 135 -15.69 -0.15 -21.57
CA TYR A 135 -16.39 -0.13 -22.85
C TYR A 135 -17.02 1.24 -23.12
N ALA A 136 -17.71 1.82 -22.13
CA ALA A 136 -18.36 3.12 -22.27
C ALA A 136 -17.37 4.24 -22.63
N LEU A 137 -16.20 4.28 -21.98
CA LEU A 137 -15.18 5.31 -22.17
C LEU A 137 -14.34 5.13 -23.44
N THR A 138 -14.29 3.93 -24.01
CA THR A 138 -13.46 3.63 -25.19
C THR A 138 -14.25 3.50 -26.50
N ARG A 139 -15.50 3.05 -26.45
CA ARG A 139 -16.32 2.72 -27.63
C ARG A 139 -17.46 3.70 -27.90
N THR A 140 -17.82 4.55 -26.93
CA THR A 140 -18.92 5.51 -27.08
C THR A 140 -18.39 6.86 -27.56
N ASN A 141 -19.26 7.68 -28.16
CA ASN A 141 -18.93 9.03 -28.61
C ASN A 141 -19.52 10.16 -27.73
N CYS A 142 -20.23 9.82 -26.65
CA CYS A 142 -20.93 10.79 -25.79
C CYS A 142 -20.55 10.61 -24.31
N PHE A 143 -20.24 11.73 -23.63
CA PHE A 143 -19.90 11.75 -22.21
C PHE A 143 -21.06 12.33 -21.41
N ARG A 144 -22.03 11.46 -21.12
CA ARG A 144 -23.25 11.79 -20.38
C ARG A 144 -22.96 11.95 -18.89
N GLU A 145 -23.81 12.72 -18.22
CA GLU A 145 -23.72 12.98 -16.78
C GLU A 145 -23.77 11.68 -15.94
N GLU A 146 -24.56 10.70 -16.35
CA GLU A 146 -24.64 9.40 -15.69
C GLU A 146 -23.31 8.66 -15.71
N TYR A 147 -22.59 8.69 -16.84
CA TYR A 147 -21.25 8.11 -16.95
C TYR A 147 -20.23 8.89 -16.12
N LYS A 148 -20.34 10.22 -16.07
CA LYS A 148 -19.49 11.05 -15.20
C LYS A 148 -19.70 10.70 -13.72
N ARG A 149 -20.95 10.58 -13.27
CA ARG A 149 -21.28 10.18 -11.88
C ARG A 149 -20.77 8.78 -11.57
N SER A 150 -20.99 7.82 -12.47
CA SER A 150 -20.51 6.45 -12.32
C SER A 150 -18.97 6.38 -12.27
N LEU A 151 -18.27 7.09 -13.16
CA LEU A 151 -16.82 7.17 -13.16
C LEU A 151 -16.28 7.81 -11.87
N LEU A 152 -16.84 8.94 -11.43
CA LEU A 152 -16.42 9.57 -10.17
C LEU A 152 -16.63 8.67 -8.95
N SER A 153 -17.72 7.90 -8.94
CA SER A 153 -17.96 6.89 -7.90
C SER A 153 -16.93 5.76 -7.96
N ALA A 154 -16.63 5.23 -9.17
CA ALA A 154 -15.63 4.17 -9.34
C ALA A 154 -14.21 4.62 -8.96
N VAL A 155 -13.84 5.85 -9.34
CA VAL A 155 -12.57 6.46 -8.93
C VAL A 155 -12.50 6.62 -7.41
N GLU A 156 -13.60 6.99 -6.76
CA GLU A 156 -13.63 7.08 -5.29
C GLU A 156 -13.46 5.71 -4.63
N THR A 157 -14.12 4.68 -5.16
CA THR A 157 -13.90 3.30 -4.72
C THR A 157 -12.44 2.88 -4.90
N ALA A 158 -11.81 3.21 -6.02
CA ALA A 158 -10.39 2.91 -6.27
C ALA A 158 -9.45 3.64 -5.28
N VAL A 159 -9.77 4.88 -4.90
CA VAL A 159 -9.04 5.62 -3.83
C VAL A 159 -9.22 4.94 -2.48
N GLN A 160 -10.44 4.56 -2.11
CA GLN A 160 -10.75 3.89 -0.85
C GLN A 160 -10.07 2.52 -0.73
N LYS A 161 -10.01 1.74 -1.82
CA LYS A 161 -9.26 0.49 -1.89
C LYS A 161 -7.78 0.69 -1.55
N ARG A 162 -7.15 1.70 -2.16
CA ARG A 162 -5.74 2.04 -1.90
C ARG A 162 -5.52 2.55 -0.48
N GLU A 163 -6.46 3.30 0.10
CA GLU A 163 -6.40 3.71 1.51
C GLU A 163 -6.47 2.51 2.46
N ALA A 164 -7.41 1.57 2.23
CA ALA A 164 -7.52 0.34 3.00
C ALA A 164 -6.24 -0.52 2.88
N PHE A 165 -5.66 -0.59 1.68
CA PHE A 165 -4.40 -1.28 1.45
C PHE A 165 -3.22 -0.61 2.17
N LEU A 166 -3.15 0.72 2.18
CA LEU A 166 -2.14 1.46 2.95
C LEU A 166 -2.25 1.22 4.46
N ASP A 167 -3.47 1.10 4.99
CA ASP A 167 -3.68 0.75 6.40
C ASP A 167 -3.22 -0.68 6.70
N ALA A 168 -3.45 -1.62 5.77
CA ALA A 168 -2.92 -2.98 5.87
C ALA A 168 -1.38 -2.99 5.85
N LEU A 169 -0.75 -2.28 4.90
CA LEU A 169 0.70 -2.12 4.82
C LEU A 169 1.28 -1.46 6.07
N LYS A 170 0.61 -0.46 6.64
CA LYS A 170 1.04 0.19 7.89
C LYS A 170 1.06 -0.81 9.04
N SER A 171 -0.02 -1.60 9.20
CA SER A 171 -0.08 -2.64 10.23
C SER A 171 1.00 -3.71 10.01
N GLU A 172 1.29 -4.07 8.76
CA GLU A 172 2.36 -5.00 8.41
C GLU A 172 3.75 -4.45 8.77
N VAL A 173 4.04 -3.19 8.42
CA VAL A 173 5.28 -2.49 8.82
C VAL A 173 5.44 -2.48 10.34
N GLU A 174 4.40 -2.10 11.08
CA GLU A 174 4.42 -2.08 12.55
C GLU A 174 4.64 -3.48 13.15
N SER A 175 4.10 -4.52 12.51
CA SER A 175 4.31 -5.91 12.91
C SER A 175 5.77 -6.33 12.70
N VAL A 176 6.35 -6.05 11.52
CA VAL A 176 7.73 -6.40 11.20
C VAL A 176 8.73 -5.67 12.10
N GLU A 177 8.53 -4.36 12.33
CA GLU A 177 9.40 -3.57 13.20
C GLU A 177 9.35 -4.04 14.66
N ARG A 178 8.17 -4.46 15.13
CA ARG A 178 8.01 -5.03 16.46
C ARG A 178 8.69 -6.40 16.60
N ALA A 179 8.59 -7.25 15.57
CA ALA A 179 9.30 -8.52 15.58
C ALA A 179 10.81 -8.29 15.63
N ARG A 180 11.33 -7.34 14.83
CA ARG A 180 12.73 -6.93 14.87
C ARG A 180 13.17 -6.49 16.27
N SER A 181 12.47 -5.52 16.86
CA SER A 181 12.84 -4.99 18.18
C SER A 181 12.75 -6.00 19.32
N ARG A 182 12.05 -7.12 19.11
CA ARG A 182 11.99 -8.25 20.06
C ARG A 182 13.02 -9.33 19.77
N LEU A 183 13.39 -9.55 18.52
CA LEU A 183 14.42 -10.52 18.13
C LEU A 183 15.83 -9.99 18.33
N ASP A 184 16.06 -8.69 18.18
CA ASP A 184 17.39 -8.09 18.35
C ASP A 184 17.96 -8.37 19.77
N PRO A 185 17.23 -8.13 20.88
CA PRO A 185 17.72 -8.49 22.22
C PRO A 185 17.93 -10.00 22.41
N VAL A 186 17.11 -10.85 21.78
CA VAL A 186 17.28 -12.31 21.86
C VAL A 186 18.58 -12.73 21.18
N ARG A 187 18.91 -12.13 20.04
CA ARG A 187 20.17 -12.39 19.33
C ARG A 187 21.39 -11.92 20.11
N GLU A 188 21.30 -10.76 20.73
CA GLU A 188 22.35 -10.22 21.62
C GLU A 188 22.59 -11.17 22.80
N GLU A 189 21.53 -11.64 23.45
CA GLU A 189 21.67 -12.58 24.56
C GLU A 189 22.24 -13.94 24.12
N ILE A 190 21.83 -14.46 22.94
CA ILE A 190 22.43 -15.68 22.37
C ILE A 190 23.94 -15.49 22.16
N ALA A 191 24.36 -14.34 21.63
CA ALA A 191 25.78 -14.05 21.44
C ALA A 191 26.52 -13.99 22.78
N ALA A 192 25.94 -13.33 23.79
CA ALA A 192 26.52 -13.24 25.13
C ALA A 192 26.69 -14.62 25.79
N ILE A 193 25.70 -15.50 25.68
CA ILE A 193 25.79 -16.87 26.21
C ILE A 193 26.84 -17.69 25.44
N ASP A 194 26.92 -17.55 24.12
CA ASP A 194 27.91 -18.27 23.31
C ASP A 194 29.35 -17.82 23.63
N GLU A 195 29.55 -16.52 23.90
CA GLU A 195 30.81 -15.96 24.39
C GLU A 195 31.17 -16.49 25.78
N GLU A 196 30.21 -16.56 26.72
CA GLU A 196 30.40 -17.13 28.06
C GLU A 196 30.80 -18.62 28.00
N LEU A 197 30.31 -19.36 27.01
CA LEU A 197 30.67 -20.76 26.75
C LEU A 197 32.01 -20.92 26.01
N GLY A 198 32.71 -19.81 25.74
CA GLY A 198 34.05 -19.77 25.17
C GLY A 198 34.13 -19.79 23.64
N GLY A 199 33.03 -19.51 22.92
CA GLY A 199 32.99 -19.47 21.46
C GLY A 199 33.36 -20.78 20.76
N ASP A 200 33.12 -20.89 19.45
CA ASP A 200 33.53 -22.06 18.65
C ASP A 200 35.01 -22.02 18.20
N GLY A 201 35.70 -20.89 18.44
CA GLY A 201 37.10 -20.68 18.05
C GLY A 201 38.04 -20.84 19.23
N GLU A 202 39.10 -21.64 19.04
CA GLU A 202 40.30 -21.72 19.90
C GLU A 202 40.25 -22.69 21.09
N ARG A 203 39.61 -23.86 20.92
CA ARG A 203 39.96 -25.06 21.71
C ARG A 203 40.92 -25.99 20.96
N GLU A 204 41.89 -25.46 20.21
CA GLU A 204 43.05 -26.27 19.80
C GLU A 204 44.36 -25.47 19.95
N ALA A 205 45.29 -26.11 20.68
CA ALA A 205 46.73 -25.85 20.80
C ALA A 205 47.23 -24.98 21.97
N GLY A 206 47.21 -25.56 23.17
CA GLY A 206 48.07 -25.12 24.27
C GLY A 206 47.72 -25.78 25.59
N ARG A 207 48.19 -27.00 25.84
CA ARG A 207 48.37 -27.45 27.23
C ARG A 207 49.50 -26.62 27.82
N ASP A 208 49.22 -25.86 28.88
CA ASP A 208 50.14 -25.72 30.00
C ASP A 208 49.39 -25.29 31.27
N ASP A 209 49.47 -26.16 32.27
CA ASP A 209 49.34 -25.99 33.71
C ASP A 209 48.49 -24.87 34.33
N GLY A 210 47.47 -25.30 35.08
CA GLY A 210 46.96 -24.58 36.27
C GLY A 210 45.58 -23.95 36.12
N ASP A 211 44.57 -24.59 36.72
CA ASP A 211 43.24 -24.02 37.01
C ASP A 211 42.44 -23.55 35.78
N GLY A 212 42.29 -24.44 34.79
CA GLY A 212 41.35 -24.26 33.70
C GLY A 212 39.92 -24.35 34.22
N ALA A 213 39.35 -23.21 34.58
CA ALA A 213 37.97 -23.08 35.01
C ALA A 213 37.02 -23.51 33.86
N THR A 214 36.74 -24.81 33.79
CA THR A 214 35.47 -25.28 33.23
C THR A 214 34.38 -24.43 33.86
N ALA A 215 33.51 -23.82 33.04
CA ALA A 215 32.40 -23.02 33.56
C ALA A 215 31.73 -23.78 34.71
N ASP A 216 31.67 -23.15 35.89
CA ASP A 216 31.09 -23.76 37.07
C ASP A 216 29.70 -24.29 36.73
N PHE A 217 29.33 -25.45 37.25
CA PHE A 217 28.06 -26.10 36.93
C PHE A 217 26.88 -25.13 37.12
N GLY A 218 26.95 -24.22 38.11
CA GLY A 218 25.98 -23.15 38.33
C GLY A 218 25.90 -22.14 37.18
N ALA A 219 27.02 -21.77 36.57
CA ALA A 219 27.05 -20.88 35.39
C ALA A 219 26.40 -21.55 34.17
N LEU A 220 26.66 -22.85 33.96
CA LEU A 220 26.03 -23.63 32.90
C LEU A 220 24.51 -23.78 33.11
N ASP A 221 24.07 -24.02 34.35
CA ASP A 221 22.64 -24.10 34.69
C ASP A 221 21.94 -22.74 34.50
N ALA A 222 22.61 -21.64 34.84
CA ALA A 222 22.14 -20.28 34.56
C ALA A 222 22.02 -20.03 33.03
N CYS A 223 22.99 -20.45 32.23
CA CYS A 223 22.93 -20.37 30.76
C CYS A 223 21.77 -21.18 30.19
N ARG A 224 21.52 -22.37 30.73
CA ARG A 224 20.38 -23.22 30.34
C ARG A 224 19.06 -22.52 30.60
N THR A 225 18.86 -22.02 31.81
CA THR A 225 17.62 -21.32 32.22
C THR A 225 17.36 -20.09 31.35
N ARG A 226 18.41 -19.31 31.05
CA ARG A 226 18.31 -18.17 30.13
C ARG A 226 17.90 -18.61 28.71
N THR A 227 18.52 -19.67 28.18
CA THR A 227 18.18 -20.22 26.85
C THR A 227 16.71 -20.69 26.78
N GLU A 228 16.20 -21.30 27.85
CA GLU A 228 14.78 -21.69 27.95
C GLU A 228 13.86 -20.47 27.91
N THR A 229 14.20 -19.40 28.65
CA THR A 229 13.45 -18.12 28.63
C THR A 229 13.45 -17.50 27.22
N LEU A 230 14.60 -17.47 26.54
CA LEU A 230 14.69 -16.94 25.17
C LEU A 230 13.86 -17.73 24.15
N ARG A 231 13.70 -19.04 24.37
CA ARG A 231 12.83 -19.88 23.54
C ARG A 231 11.36 -19.48 23.71
N GLU A 232 10.91 -19.29 24.95
CA GLU A 232 9.55 -18.80 25.21
C GLU A 232 9.31 -17.42 24.57
N ASP A 233 10.31 -16.55 24.59
CA ASP A 233 10.28 -15.26 23.91
C ASP A 233 10.07 -15.42 22.40
N CYS A 234 10.81 -16.33 21.74
CA CYS A 234 10.63 -16.66 20.33
C CYS A 234 9.22 -17.18 20.03
N ASP A 235 8.70 -18.09 20.86
CA ASP A 235 7.35 -18.63 20.70
C ASP A 235 6.27 -17.53 20.82
N ARG A 236 6.45 -16.59 21.75
CA ARG A 236 5.55 -15.43 21.87
C ARG A 236 5.60 -14.51 20.65
N ILE A 237 6.78 -14.32 20.05
CA ILE A 237 6.96 -13.53 18.82
C ILE A 237 6.25 -14.23 17.66
N ALA A 238 6.47 -15.54 17.46
CA ALA A 238 5.82 -16.33 16.43
C ALA A 238 4.29 -16.34 16.57
N ALA A 239 3.77 -16.63 17.76
CA ALA A 239 2.32 -16.66 18.01
C ALA A 239 1.69 -15.28 17.77
N ARG A 240 2.38 -14.20 18.13
CA ARG A 240 1.92 -12.84 17.82
C ARG A 240 1.90 -12.60 16.32
N ARG A 241 2.95 -12.99 15.60
CA ARG A 241 3.01 -12.84 14.15
C ARG A 241 1.88 -13.58 13.45
N GLN A 242 1.60 -14.82 13.85
CA GLN A 242 0.49 -15.61 13.31
C GLN A 242 -0.87 -14.94 13.54
N ARG A 243 -1.10 -14.31 14.70
CA ARG A 243 -2.33 -13.53 14.94
C ARG A 243 -2.47 -12.34 14.00
N VAL A 244 -1.38 -11.66 13.67
CA VAL A 244 -1.37 -10.55 12.70
C VAL A 244 -1.69 -11.06 11.29
N LEU A 245 -1.09 -12.18 10.87
CA LEU A 245 -1.37 -12.80 9.57
C LEU A 245 -2.87 -13.15 9.42
N ALA A 246 -3.44 -13.80 10.44
CA ALA A 246 -4.86 -14.13 10.45
C ALA A 246 -5.77 -12.89 10.46
N ASP A 247 -5.30 -11.77 11.00
CA ASP A 247 -6.04 -10.50 10.99
C ASP A 247 -6.00 -9.83 9.61
N HIS A 248 -4.86 -9.89 8.91
CA HIS A 248 -4.76 -9.43 7.52
C HIS A 248 -5.67 -10.22 6.59
N GLU A 249 -5.63 -11.55 6.67
CA GLU A 249 -6.50 -12.44 5.89
C GLU A 249 -7.98 -12.08 6.07
N ARG A 250 -8.42 -11.89 7.33
CA ARG A 250 -9.81 -11.49 7.61
C ARG A 250 -10.18 -10.10 7.07
N ARG A 251 -9.25 -9.14 7.07
CA ARG A 251 -9.53 -7.77 6.61
C ARG A 251 -9.56 -7.67 5.09
N LEU A 252 -8.66 -8.38 4.41
CA LEU A 252 -8.48 -8.26 2.96
C LEU A 252 -9.42 -9.19 2.17
N ALA A 253 -9.79 -10.35 2.71
CA ALA A 253 -10.80 -11.24 2.10
C ALA A 253 -12.17 -10.57 1.84
N LEU A 254 -12.41 -9.39 2.41
CA LEU A 254 -13.61 -8.60 2.16
C LEU A 254 -13.52 -7.69 0.93
N SER A 255 -12.33 -7.44 0.40
CA SER A 255 -12.10 -6.55 -0.73
C SER A 255 -11.58 -7.29 -1.97
N GLU A 256 -10.56 -8.14 -1.81
CA GLU A 256 -9.85 -8.87 -2.86
C GLU A 256 -9.19 -10.06 -2.15
N ASP A 257 -9.26 -11.30 -2.67
CA ASP A 257 -8.66 -12.52 -2.06
C ASP A 257 -7.12 -12.47 -2.07
N LEU A 258 -6.55 -11.42 -1.49
CA LEU A 258 -5.15 -11.05 -1.52
C LEU A 258 -4.47 -11.50 -0.22
N ASP A 259 -3.56 -12.46 -0.32
CA ASP A 259 -2.62 -12.76 0.75
C ASP A 259 -1.52 -11.68 0.77
N LEU A 260 -1.66 -10.71 1.69
CA LEU A 260 -0.78 -9.55 1.79
C LEU A 260 0.72 -9.92 1.88
N PRO A 261 1.16 -10.83 2.78
CA PRO A 261 2.53 -11.32 2.77
C PRO A 261 2.99 -11.90 1.44
N ALA A 262 2.18 -12.75 0.80
CA ALA A 262 2.56 -13.36 -0.47
C ALA A 262 2.76 -12.31 -1.57
N TYR A 263 1.91 -11.28 -1.60
CA TYR A 263 2.06 -10.15 -2.51
C TYR A 263 3.29 -9.28 -2.17
N CYS A 264 3.40 -8.80 -0.93
CA CYS A 264 4.46 -7.87 -0.53
C CYS A 264 5.87 -8.47 -0.58
N TYR A 265 5.98 -9.80 -0.45
CA TYR A 265 7.27 -10.50 -0.37
C TYR A 265 7.48 -11.46 -1.54
N GLN A 266 6.78 -11.28 -2.66
CA GLN A 266 6.93 -12.12 -3.85
C GLN A 266 8.36 -12.15 -4.42
N ASP A 267 9.11 -11.06 -4.24
CA ASP A 267 10.50 -10.93 -4.71
C ASP A 267 11.54 -11.40 -3.67
N LEU A 268 11.10 -11.93 -2.53
CA LEU A 268 11.96 -12.45 -1.48
C LEU A 268 12.01 -13.98 -1.53
N ASP A 269 13.09 -14.56 -1.05
CA ASP A 269 13.23 -16.03 -0.94
C ASP A 269 12.23 -16.66 0.04
N VAL A 270 11.60 -15.86 0.90
CA VAL A 270 10.68 -16.32 1.94
C VAL A 270 9.40 -15.49 1.98
N THR A 271 8.26 -16.19 1.94
CA THR A 271 6.91 -15.59 2.03
C THR A 271 6.60 -15.01 3.41
N TYR A 272 7.20 -15.56 4.47
CA TYR A 272 6.97 -15.11 5.85
C TYR A 272 8.29 -14.73 6.55
N PRO A 273 8.88 -13.57 6.20
CA PRO A 273 10.24 -13.21 6.66
C PRO A 273 10.40 -13.17 8.17
N VAL A 274 9.38 -12.72 8.90
CA VAL A 274 9.40 -12.71 10.38
C VAL A 274 9.43 -14.13 10.95
N LEU A 275 8.64 -15.07 10.41
CA LEU A 275 8.61 -16.44 10.90
C LEU A 275 9.91 -17.18 10.54
N ALA A 276 10.46 -16.92 9.35
CA ALA A 276 11.78 -17.41 8.96
C ALA A 276 12.87 -16.92 9.93
N ALA A 277 12.87 -15.63 10.27
CA ALA A 277 13.82 -15.06 11.22
C ALA A 277 13.66 -15.64 12.64
N VAL A 278 12.43 -15.89 13.11
CA VAL A 278 12.19 -16.58 14.39
C VAL A 278 12.72 -18.01 14.34
N GLY A 279 12.49 -18.74 13.24
CA GLY A 279 13.01 -20.10 13.04
C GLY A 279 14.53 -20.15 13.13
N ALA A 280 15.23 -19.26 12.42
CA ALA A 280 16.69 -19.18 12.46
C ALA A 280 17.23 -18.90 13.88
N VAL A 281 16.57 -18.02 14.64
CA VAL A 281 16.92 -17.76 16.04
C VAL A 281 16.65 -18.99 16.92
N GLY A 282 15.53 -19.68 16.70
CA GLY A 282 15.18 -20.93 17.38
C GLY A 282 16.21 -22.04 17.15
N ASP A 283 16.68 -22.23 15.92
CA ASP A 283 17.72 -23.21 15.58
C ASP A 283 19.05 -22.91 16.30
N ARG A 284 19.39 -21.63 16.43
CA ARG A 284 20.58 -21.18 17.17
C ARG A 284 20.45 -21.45 18.67
N LEU A 285 19.27 -21.17 19.26
CA LEU A 285 18.97 -21.51 20.65
C LEU A 285 19.05 -23.03 20.90
N ASP A 286 18.54 -23.85 19.97
CA ASP A 286 18.60 -25.30 20.10
C ASP A 286 20.04 -25.83 20.01
N THR A 287 20.87 -25.23 19.15
CA THR A 287 22.30 -25.54 19.08
C THR A 287 23.02 -25.18 20.38
N LEU A 288 22.74 -24.00 20.93
CA LEU A 288 23.31 -23.50 22.17
C LEU A 288 22.91 -24.37 23.36
N ARG A 289 21.63 -24.75 23.47
CA ARG A 289 21.13 -25.67 24.49
C ARG A 289 21.88 -27.00 24.46
N ARG A 290 22.04 -27.61 23.28
CA ARG A 290 22.79 -28.87 23.12
C ARG A 290 24.28 -28.70 23.48
N ARG A 291 24.87 -27.52 23.30
CA ARG A 291 26.23 -27.21 23.74
C ARG A 291 26.30 -27.17 25.26
N ILE A 292 25.40 -26.44 25.91
CA ILE A 292 25.32 -26.34 27.39
C ILE A 292 25.15 -27.72 28.01
N GLU A 293 24.20 -28.52 27.52
CA GLU A 293 23.94 -29.87 28.02
C GLU A 293 25.18 -30.79 27.91
N ARG A 294 25.97 -30.65 26.84
CA ARG A 294 27.23 -31.39 26.67
C ARG A 294 28.29 -30.95 27.67
N GLU A 295 28.46 -29.65 27.91
CA GLU A 295 29.44 -29.15 28.89
C GLU A 295 29.05 -29.52 30.32
N MET A 296 27.75 -29.45 30.67
CA MET A 296 27.25 -29.92 31.97
C MET A 296 27.53 -31.40 32.20
N GLY A 297 27.43 -32.23 31.16
CA GLY A 297 27.77 -33.64 31.22
C GLY A 297 29.27 -33.92 31.43
N ARG A 298 30.15 -32.98 31.08
CA ARG A 298 31.61 -33.07 31.32
C ARG A 298 32.03 -32.51 32.67
N ALA A 299 31.26 -31.57 33.22
CA ALA A 299 31.50 -30.97 34.53
C ALA A 299 30.99 -31.82 35.71
N ARG A 300 30.43 -33.00 35.44
CA ARG A 300 29.83 -33.91 36.42
C ARG A 300 30.70 -35.15 36.65
#